data_AF-A0A2I0ID44-F1
#
_entry.id   AF-A0A2I0ID44-F1
#
_cell.length_a   1.000
_cell.length_b   1.000
_cell.length_c   1.000
_cell.angle_alpha   90.00
_cell.angle_beta   90.00
_cell.angle_gamma   90.00
#
_symmetry.space_group_name_H-M   'P 1'
#
loop_
_entity.id
_entity.type
_entity.pdbx_description
1 polymer ?
#
loop_
_entity_poly.entity_id
_entity_poly.type
_entity_poly.pdbx_seq_one_letter_code
_entity_poly.pdbx_strand_id
1 'polypeptide(L)'
;MIELRVADTAVKEWSDQASFTADLQRAFRDDAWRNIVPGFPALVLRCTSRLANAVASGTILASTLVRTRLVKDWLPVLIVCKDNVSPMLSSHKSLYTELEDTFLSIISTLPLSDAQGLLQQCLSFSTRSVEDCPHLVTAFNTWFRRAARSPLPENNS
;
A
#
# COMPACT_ATOMS: atom_id res chain seq x y z
N MET A 1 -18.48 -21.47 -2.88
CA MET A 1 -18.52 -20.47 -3.98
C MET A 1 -19.04 -19.08 -3.54
N ILE A 2 -19.83 -18.96 -2.47
CA ILE A 2 -20.29 -17.67 -1.92
C ILE A 2 -19.14 -16.88 -1.26
N GLU A 3 -18.23 -17.55 -0.55
CA GLU A 3 -17.11 -16.90 0.18
C GLU A 3 -16.14 -16.14 -0.72
N LEU A 4 -15.81 -16.67 -1.90
CA LEU A 4 -14.96 -15.97 -2.89
C LEU A 4 -15.60 -14.68 -3.38
N ARG A 5 -16.92 -14.70 -3.67
CA ARG A 5 -17.66 -13.50 -4.09
C ARG A 5 -17.73 -12.44 -2.99
N VAL A 6 -17.87 -12.87 -1.74
CA VAL A 6 -17.86 -11.96 -0.58
C VAL A 6 -16.48 -11.31 -0.42
N ALA A 7 -15.40 -12.08 -0.60
CA ALA A 7 -14.04 -11.58 -0.53
C ALA A 7 -13.73 -10.57 -1.66
N ASP A 8 -14.13 -10.87 -2.90
CA ASP A 8 -13.99 -9.97 -4.05
C ASP A 8 -14.73 -8.65 -3.82
N THR A 9 -15.96 -8.74 -3.30
CA THR A 9 -16.79 -7.57 -2.96
C THR A 9 -16.14 -6.76 -1.86
N ALA A 10 -15.66 -7.41 -0.79
CA ALA A 10 -15.00 -6.73 0.32
C ALA A 10 -13.76 -5.95 -0.14
N VAL A 11 -12.91 -6.53 -0.99
CA VAL A 11 -11.73 -5.81 -1.53
C VAL A 11 -12.17 -4.63 -2.40
N LYS A 12 -13.20 -4.81 -3.24
CA LYS A 12 -13.72 -3.73 -4.08
C LYS A 12 -14.24 -2.57 -3.23
N GLU A 13 -15.11 -2.83 -2.27
CA GLU A 13 -15.68 -1.82 -1.38
C GLU A 13 -14.59 -1.16 -0.54
N TRP A 14 -13.62 -1.92 -0.03
CA TRP A 14 -12.49 -1.39 0.76
C TRP A 14 -11.54 -0.53 -0.08
N SER A 15 -11.42 -0.81 -1.38
CA SER A 15 -10.64 0.01 -2.31
C SER A 15 -11.33 1.30 -2.72
N ASP A 16 -12.64 1.43 -2.49
CA ASP A 16 -13.45 2.60 -2.91
C ASP A 16 -13.82 3.46 -1.69
N GLN A 17 -12.80 3.89 -0.94
CA GLN A 17 -12.94 4.55 0.36
C GLN A 17 -12.24 5.93 0.40
N ALA A 18 -12.18 6.65 -0.72
CA ALA A 18 -11.40 7.88 -0.85
C ALA A 18 -11.73 8.96 0.19
N SER A 19 -13.01 9.18 0.52
CA SER A 19 -13.42 10.13 1.56
C SER A 19 -12.99 9.66 2.95
N PHE A 20 -13.21 8.38 3.24
CA PHE A 20 -12.86 7.78 4.52
C PHE A 20 -11.35 7.80 4.77
N THR A 21 -10.53 7.43 3.79
CA THR A 21 -9.07 7.47 3.93
C THR A 21 -8.54 8.89 4.05
N ALA A 22 -9.16 9.88 3.41
CA ALA A 22 -8.83 11.29 3.60
C ALA A 22 -9.15 11.77 5.02
N ASP A 23 -10.28 11.35 5.59
CA ASP A 23 -10.66 11.66 6.96
C ASP A 23 -9.73 10.97 7.97
N LEU A 24 -9.34 9.73 7.73
CA LEU A 24 -8.32 9.03 8.53
C LEU A 24 -6.97 9.75 8.50
N GLN A 25 -6.52 10.20 7.32
CA GLN A 25 -5.27 10.95 7.22
C GLN A 25 -5.31 12.24 8.04
N ARG A 26 -6.41 12.98 7.99
CA ARG A 26 -6.58 14.20 8.78
C ARG A 26 -6.62 13.87 10.27
N ALA A 27 -7.46 12.91 10.66
CA ALA A 27 -7.61 12.49 12.03
C ALA A 27 -6.28 12.02 12.63
N PHE A 28 -5.49 11.23 11.90
CA PHE A 28 -4.25 10.66 12.41
C PHE A 28 -3.08 11.66 12.51
N ARG A 29 -3.12 12.76 11.76
CA ARG A 29 -2.15 13.86 11.89
C ARG A 29 -2.35 14.70 13.14
N ASP A 30 -3.60 14.88 13.57
CA ASP A 30 -3.94 15.87 14.59
C ASP A 30 -3.68 15.39 16.04
N ASP A 31 -3.11 14.20 16.25
CA ASP A 31 -2.80 13.53 17.54
C ASP A 31 -3.98 13.40 18.55
N ALA A 32 -5.11 14.06 18.30
CA ALA A 32 -6.30 14.12 19.14
C ALA A 32 -6.99 12.76 19.30
N TRP A 33 -6.79 11.85 18.34
CA TRP A 33 -7.33 10.49 18.36
C TRP A 33 -6.72 9.60 19.44
N ARG A 34 -5.48 9.88 19.89
CA ARG A 34 -4.73 8.99 20.81
C ARG A 34 -5.45 8.75 22.14
N ASN A 35 -6.21 9.74 22.61
CA ASN A 35 -6.92 9.69 23.87
C ASN A 35 -8.37 9.19 23.74
N ILE A 36 -8.90 9.11 22.52
CA ILE A 36 -10.31 8.79 22.27
C ILE A 36 -10.45 7.31 21.90
N VAL A 37 -9.61 6.80 21.00
CA VAL A 37 -9.67 5.40 20.57
C VAL A 37 -8.25 4.82 20.41
N PRO A 38 -7.60 4.44 21.53
CA PRO A 38 -6.30 3.78 21.47
C PRO A 38 -6.43 2.47 20.68
N GLY A 39 -5.66 2.32 19.61
CA GLY A 39 -5.62 1.10 18.79
C GLY A 39 -6.50 1.12 17.53
N PHE A 40 -7.31 2.16 17.30
CA PHE A 40 -8.08 2.28 16.06
C PHE A 40 -7.21 2.28 14.78
N PRO A 41 -6.08 3.02 14.70
CA PRO A 41 -5.20 2.94 13.53
C PRO A 41 -4.66 1.53 13.30
N ALA A 42 -4.26 0.83 14.37
CA ALA A 42 -3.75 -0.54 14.25
C ALA A 42 -4.84 -1.51 13.75
N LEU A 43 -6.09 -1.36 14.21
CA LEU A 43 -7.20 -2.16 13.74
C LEU A 43 -7.47 -1.93 12.24
N VAL A 44 -7.57 -0.66 11.84
CA VAL A 44 -7.81 -0.28 10.44
C VAL A 44 -6.70 -0.82 9.52
N LEU A 45 -5.43 -0.63 9.91
CA LEU A 45 -4.30 -1.14 9.14
C LEU A 45 -4.25 -2.67 9.11
N ARG A 46 -4.69 -3.36 10.16
CA ARG A 46 -4.80 -4.82 10.17
C ARG A 46 -5.88 -5.32 9.20
N CYS A 47 -7.03 -4.64 9.14
CA CYS A 47 -8.05 -4.94 8.13
C CYS A 47 -7.51 -4.73 6.71
N THR A 48 -6.84 -3.60 6.47
CA THR A 48 -6.21 -3.30 5.18
C THR A 48 -5.14 -4.31 4.81
N SER A 49 -4.28 -4.71 5.76
CA SER A 49 -3.24 -5.73 5.55
C SER A 49 -3.83 -7.07 5.12
N ARG A 50 -4.88 -7.56 5.78
CA ARG A 50 -5.52 -8.83 5.39
C ARG A 50 -6.05 -8.81 3.96
N LEU A 51 -6.71 -7.72 3.56
CA LEU A 51 -7.26 -7.58 2.22
C LEU A 51 -6.16 -7.41 1.18
N ALA A 52 -5.16 -6.56 1.45
CA ALA A 52 -4.03 -6.34 0.57
C ALA A 52 -3.20 -7.62 0.40
N ASN A 53 -2.99 -8.41 1.45
CA ASN A 53 -2.29 -9.70 1.38
C ASN A 53 -3.04 -10.71 0.51
N ALA A 54 -4.36 -10.78 0.63
CA ALA A 54 -5.18 -11.65 -0.21
C ALA A 54 -5.08 -11.25 -1.70
N VAL A 55 -5.01 -9.95 -1.98
CA VAL A 55 -4.77 -9.42 -3.34
C VAL A 55 -3.35 -9.73 -3.83
N ALA A 56 -2.33 -9.47 -3.01
CA ALA A 56 -0.93 -9.64 -3.39
C ALA A 56 -0.54 -11.12 -3.60
N SER A 57 -1.11 -12.03 -2.82
CA SER A 57 -0.91 -13.48 -2.96
C SER A 57 -1.68 -14.09 -4.13
N GLY A 58 -2.56 -13.33 -4.78
CA GLY A 58 -3.45 -13.85 -5.83
C GLY A 58 -4.61 -14.71 -5.31
N THR A 59 -4.83 -14.75 -3.99
CA THR A 59 -6.02 -15.39 -3.39
C THR A 59 -7.30 -14.69 -3.84
N ILE A 60 -7.25 -13.36 -4.00
CA ILE A 60 -8.30 -12.53 -4.57
C ILE A 60 -7.79 -11.91 -5.87
N LEU A 61 -8.47 -12.21 -6.98
CA LEU A 61 -8.12 -11.70 -8.30
C LEU A 61 -8.74 -10.32 -8.53
N ALA A 62 -8.14 -9.30 -7.92
CA ALA A 62 -8.58 -7.92 -8.08
C ALA A 62 -8.16 -7.33 -9.44
N SER A 63 -9.06 -6.58 -10.07
CA SER A 63 -8.76 -5.85 -11.31
C SER A 63 -7.66 -4.81 -11.08
N THR A 64 -6.98 -4.39 -12.16
CA THR A 64 -5.95 -3.34 -12.08
C THR A 64 -6.47 -2.07 -11.41
N LEU A 65 -7.70 -1.65 -11.73
CA LEU A 65 -8.32 -0.48 -11.11
C LEU A 65 -8.47 -0.62 -9.59
N VAL A 66 -8.94 -1.77 -9.12
CA VAL A 66 -9.12 -2.05 -7.68
C VAL A 66 -7.76 -2.08 -6.97
N ARG A 67 -6.76 -2.75 -7.57
CA ARG A 67 -5.39 -2.79 -7.02
C ARG A 67 -4.77 -1.39 -6.92
N THR A 68 -4.92 -0.58 -7.97
CA THR A 68 -4.40 0.80 -7.99
C THR A 68 -5.09 1.66 -6.93
N ARG A 69 -6.44 1.62 -6.83
CA ARG A 69 -7.18 2.39 -5.82
C ARG A 69 -6.84 1.97 -4.39
N LEU A 70 -6.77 0.66 -4.16
CA LEU A 70 -6.40 0.11 -2.86
C LEU A 70 -5.07 0.67 -2.37
N VAL A 71 -4.03 0.68 -3.21
CA VAL A 71 -2.75 1.26 -2.80
C VAL A 71 -2.83 2.77 -2.72
N LYS A 72 -3.42 3.45 -3.71
CA LYS A 72 -3.46 4.91 -3.79
C LYS A 72 -4.13 5.57 -2.58
N ASP A 73 -5.22 4.99 -2.09
CA ASP A 73 -6.01 5.59 -1.01
C ASP A 73 -5.48 5.21 0.37
N TRP A 74 -4.91 4.00 0.52
CA TRP A 74 -4.46 3.49 1.81
C TRP A 74 -2.97 3.75 2.10
N LEU A 75 -2.13 3.92 1.09
CA LEU A 75 -0.71 4.25 1.25
C LEU A 75 -0.50 5.54 2.06
N PRO A 76 -1.22 6.66 1.81
CA PRO A 76 -1.03 7.87 2.61
C PRO A 76 -1.47 7.71 4.07
N VAL A 77 -2.49 6.87 4.34
CA VAL A 77 -2.91 6.55 5.72
C VAL A 77 -1.78 5.83 6.46
N LEU A 78 -1.16 4.83 5.81
CA LEU A 78 0.00 4.10 6.34
C LEU A 78 1.15 5.05 6.68
N ILE A 79 1.49 5.98 5.78
CA ILE A 79 2.57 6.96 5.98
C ILE A 79 2.32 7.81 7.22
N VAL A 80 1.12 8.39 7.35
CA VAL A 80 0.75 9.22 8.51
C VAL A 80 0.80 8.41 9.81
N CYS A 81 0.34 7.16 9.81
CA CYS A 81 0.39 6.31 11.00
C CYS A 81 1.83 5.99 11.42
N LYS A 82 2.74 5.77 10.46
CA LYS A 82 4.16 5.48 10.75
C LYS A 82 4.87 6.68 11.38
N ASP A 83 4.66 7.87 10.82
CA ASP A 83 5.34 9.10 11.27
C ASP A 83 4.89 9.52 12.67
N ASN A 84 3.63 9.28 13.02
CA ASN A 84 3.05 9.67 14.31
C ASN A 84 3.14 8.56 15.39
N VAL A 85 3.76 7.41 15.13
CA VAL A 85 3.83 6.30 16.09
C VAL A 85 5.29 5.90 16.35
N SER A 86 5.94 6.59 17.28
CA SER A 86 7.25 6.20 17.84
C SER A 86 7.33 6.60 19.33
N PRO A 87 7.98 5.86 20.26
CA PRO A 87 8.52 4.50 20.24
C PRO A 87 7.71 3.50 21.11
N MET A 88 6.56 3.88 21.69
CA MET A 88 5.88 3.09 22.73
C MET A 88 5.02 1.90 22.24
N LEU A 89 4.88 1.71 20.92
CA LEU A 89 4.13 0.59 20.32
C LEU A 89 5.04 -0.26 19.42
N SER A 90 6.13 -0.77 19.99
CA SER A 90 7.05 -1.71 19.33
C SER A 90 6.33 -2.95 18.75
N SER A 91 5.17 -3.31 19.32
CA SER A 91 4.34 -4.44 18.88
C SER A 91 3.70 -4.28 17.50
N HIS A 92 3.59 -3.07 16.96
CA HIS A 92 2.97 -2.83 15.65
C HIS A 92 3.98 -2.59 14.52
N LYS A 93 5.28 -2.54 14.84
CA LYS A 93 6.34 -2.36 13.84
C LYS A 93 6.27 -3.42 12.73
N SER A 94 5.97 -4.66 13.08
CA SER A 94 5.81 -5.75 12.11
C SER A 94 4.63 -5.53 11.16
N LEU A 95 3.49 -5.03 11.64
CA LEU A 95 2.31 -4.77 10.82
C LEU A 95 2.56 -3.68 9.77
N TYR A 96 3.28 -2.61 10.16
CA TYR A 96 3.64 -1.53 9.23
C TYR A 96 4.56 -2.05 8.13
N THR A 97 5.62 -2.76 8.49
CA THR A 97 6.57 -3.34 7.52
C THR A 97 5.88 -4.35 6.60
N GLU A 98 5.05 -5.25 7.15
CA GLU A 98 4.28 -6.20 6.35
C GLU A 98 3.38 -5.49 5.34
N LEU A 99 2.71 -4.41 5.74
CA LEU A 99 1.84 -3.65 4.84
C LEU A 99 2.61 -2.88 3.77
N GLU A 100 3.78 -2.32 4.12
CA GLU A 100 4.70 -1.69 3.15
C GLU A 100 5.10 -2.70 2.07
N ASP A 101 5.55 -3.89 2.47
CA ASP A 101 5.97 -4.95 1.57
C ASP A 101 4.83 -5.41 0.65
N THR A 102 3.64 -5.56 1.22
CA THR A 102 2.45 -5.97 0.48
C THR A 102 2.02 -4.91 -0.52
N PHE A 103 2.06 -3.62 -0.17
CA PHE A 103 1.79 -2.56 -1.12
C PHE A 103 2.84 -2.50 -2.23
N LEU A 104 4.13 -2.65 -1.91
CA LEU A 104 5.20 -2.70 -2.91
C LEU A 104 5.07 -3.90 -3.86
N SER A 105 4.63 -5.05 -3.35
CA SER A 105 4.29 -6.23 -4.15
C SER A 105 3.15 -5.93 -5.13
N ILE A 106 2.05 -5.33 -4.66
CA ILE A 106 0.93 -4.93 -5.51
C ILE A 106 1.41 -3.91 -6.57
N ILE A 107 2.11 -2.85 -6.17
CA ILE A 107 2.65 -1.80 -7.05
C ILE A 107 3.50 -2.41 -8.18
N SER A 108 4.34 -3.39 -7.86
CA SER A 108 5.23 -4.04 -8.82
C SER A 108 4.48 -4.77 -9.94
N THR A 109 3.18 -5.06 -9.75
CA THR A 109 2.30 -5.71 -10.72
C THR A 109 1.34 -4.74 -11.45
N LEU A 110 1.39 -3.43 -11.15
CA LEU A 110 0.58 -2.41 -11.80
C LEU A 110 1.19 -1.92 -13.12
N PRO A 111 0.41 -1.27 -14.02
CA PRO A 111 0.94 -0.57 -15.19
C PRO A 111 2.04 0.43 -14.83
N LEU A 112 2.95 0.69 -15.78
CA LEU A 112 4.18 1.46 -15.51
C LEU A 112 3.90 2.88 -14.98
N SER A 113 2.88 3.54 -15.54
CA SER A 113 2.46 4.89 -15.15
C SER A 113 1.89 4.93 -13.73
N ASP A 114 0.98 4.02 -13.39
CA ASP A 114 0.41 3.91 -12.04
C ASP A 114 1.50 3.59 -11.01
N ALA A 115 2.37 2.62 -11.34
CA ALA A 115 3.46 2.21 -10.46
C ALA A 115 4.44 3.35 -10.18
N GLN A 116 4.77 4.18 -11.18
CA GLN A 116 5.68 5.31 -11.01
C GLN A 116 5.17 6.29 -9.94
N GLY A 117 3.91 6.71 -10.04
CA GLY A 117 3.32 7.67 -9.11
C GLY A 117 3.24 7.14 -7.68
N LEU A 118 2.95 5.84 -7.51
CA LEU A 118 2.86 5.19 -6.21
C LEU A 118 4.24 4.93 -5.59
N LEU A 119 5.23 4.48 -6.38
CA LEU A 119 6.60 4.28 -5.90
C LEU A 119 7.23 5.56 -5.38
N GLN A 120 6.97 6.70 -6.04
CA GLN A 120 7.45 7.99 -5.58
C GLN A 120 6.91 8.33 -4.18
N GLN A 121 5.65 7.98 -3.88
CA GLN A 121 5.09 8.17 -2.54
C GLN A 121 5.73 7.24 -1.50
N CYS A 122 6.09 6.02 -1.88
CA CYS A 122 6.78 5.07 -0.99
C CYS A 122 8.19 5.51 -0.58
N LEU A 123 8.79 6.55 -1.18
CA LEU A 123 10.07 7.10 -0.71
C LEU A 123 9.99 7.67 0.71
N SER A 124 8.80 8.08 1.17
CA SER A 124 8.59 8.48 2.57
C SER A 124 8.82 7.35 3.57
N PHE A 125 8.80 6.08 3.14
CA PHE A 125 9.12 4.95 4.01
C PHE A 125 10.58 4.95 4.45
N SER A 126 11.48 5.48 3.60
CA SER A 126 12.93 5.34 3.72
C SER A 126 13.60 6.38 4.63
N THR A 127 12.84 7.09 5.47
CA THR A 127 13.29 8.28 6.21
C THR A 127 14.37 8.05 7.27
N ARG A 128 14.92 6.83 7.43
CA ARG A 128 15.98 6.56 8.43
C ARG A 128 17.22 5.79 7.98
N SER A 129 17.19 5.07 6.86
CA SER A 129 18.36 4.44 6.24
C SER A 129 17.91 3.65 5.01
N VAL A 130 18.69 3.67 3.92
CA VAL A 130 18.44 2.82 2.74
C VAL A 130 18.62 1.33 3.07
N GLU A 131 19.40 1.01 4.09
CA GLU A 131 19.60 -0.37 4.57
C GLU A 131 18.35 -0.92 5.30
N ASP A 132 17.44 -0.05 5.73
CA ASP A 132 16.23 -0.45 6.46
C ASP A 132 15.06 -0.90 5.55
N CYS A 133 15.16 -0.78 4.23
CA CYS A 133 14.05 -1.02 3.29
C CYS A 133 14.45 -1.77 2.00
N PRO A 134 14.93 -3.03 2.09
CA PRO A 134 15.33 -3.82 0.91
C PRO A 134 14.19 -4.06 -0.09
N HIS A 135 12.94 -4.13 0.41
CA HIS A 135 11.75 -4.32 -0.42
C HIS A 135 11.46 -3.12 -1.33
N LEU A 136 11.71 -1.89 -0.84
CA LEU A 136 11.56 -0.67 -1.62
C LEU A 136 12.55 -0.66 -2.80
N VAL A 137 13.82 -0.96 -2.53
CA VAL A 137 14.87 -1.06 -3.56
C VAL A 137 14.50 -2.11 -4.62
N THR A 138 13.97 -3.25 -4.18
CA THR A 138 13.54 -4.34 -5.08
C THR A 138 12.40 -3.90 -6.00
N ALA A 139 11.41 -3.17 -5.47
CA ALA A 139 10.30 -2.65 -6.24
C ALA A 139 10.75 -1.59 -7.27
N PHE A 140 11.61 -0.65 -6.87
CA PHE A 140 12.20 0.34 -7.79
C PHE A 140 13.04 -0.30 -8.90
N ASN A 141 13.89 -1.27 -8.57
CA ASN A 141 14.67 -2.01 -9.56
C ASN A 141 13.77 -2.79 -10.53
N THR A 142 12.65 -3.31 -10.04
CA THR A 142 11.66 -3.99 -10.88
C THR A 142 10.98 -3.02 -11.82
N TRP A 143 10.53 -1.87 -11.32
CA TRP A 143 9.96 -0.81 -12.16
C TRP A 143 10.96 -0.29 -13.20
N PHE A 144 12.20 0.01 -12.81
CA PHE A 144 13.24 0.49 -13.72
C PHE A 144 13.53 -0.52 -14.83
N ARG A 145 13.65 -1.81 -14.49
CA ARG A 145 13.81 -2.89 -15.49
C ARG A 145 12.61 -3.04 -16.41
N ARG A 146 11.40 -2.67 -15.99
CA ARG A 146 10.20 -2.67 -16.84
C ARG A 146 10.17 -1.44 -17.75
N ALA A 147 10.54 -0.27 -17.24
CA ALA A 147 10.63 0.97 -18.00
C ALA A 147 11.71 0.92 -19.09
N ALA A 148 12.89 0.36 -18.77
CA ALA A 148 14.01 0.24 -19.70
C ALA A 148 13.77 -0.76 -20.85
N ARG A 149 12.71 -1.58 -20.78
CA ARG A 149 12.32 -2.53 -21.84
C ARG A 149 11.32 -1.95 -22.86
N SER A 150 11.04 -0.64 -22.81
CA SER A 150 10.22 0.02 -23.83
C SER A 150 10.81 -0.24 -25.23
N PRO A 151 9.99 -0.51 -26.26
CA PRO A 151 10.29 -1.49 -27.29
C PRO A 151 11.43 -1.08 -28.24
N LEU A 152 12.15 -2.10 -28.74
CA LEU A 152 12.99 -1.99 -29.93
C LEU A 152 12.23 -1.24 -31.04
N PRO A 153 12.90 -0.40 -31.85
CA PRO A 153 12.28 0.18 -33.03
C PRO A 153 11.82 -0.96 -33.94
N GLU A 154 10.52 -0.99 -34.25
CA GLU A 154 9.99 -1.83 -35.32
C GLU A 154 10.73 -1.48 -36.61
N ASN A 155 11.51 -2.44 -37.08
CA ASN A 155 12.28 -2.35 -38.30
C ASN A 155 11.29 -2.44 -39.47
N ASN A 156 10.81 -1.29 -39.95
CA ASN A 156 10.01 -1.19 -41.16
C ASN A 156 10.85 -1.72 -42.35
N SER A 157 10.51 -2.93 -42.80
CA SER A 157 10.96 -3.51 -44.07
C SER A 157 9.90 -3.27 -45.14
#